data_AF-A0AAE3KFI7-F1
#
_entry.id   AF-A0AAE3KFI7-F1
#
_cell.length_a   1.000
_cell.length_b   1.000
_cell.length_c   1.000
_cell.angle_alpha   90.00
_cell.angle_beta   90.00
_cell.angle_gamma   90.00
#
_symmetry.space_group_name_H-M   'P 1'
#
loop_
_entity.id
_entity.type
_entity.pdbx_description
1 polymer ?
#
loop_
_entity_poly.entity_id
_entity_poly.type
_entity_poly.pdbx_seq_one_letter_code
_entity_poly.pdbx_strand_id
1 'polypeptide(L)'
;MPRDSSERSMGSYARFAQADLCDLAALLDAHFDVVKVRRLWRRHAARNLAGFEADNSEFVADLLKRTPAQRPALVRRLIKQSTPATAAVIIVMAVLACQRAIETIELRDAYAGVLSPGGSNRGTVAGLYRFTRAMAAIQAEFAEYRWPHDAFQIIGLASDKEDEEDEEDEQD
;
A
#
# COMPACT_ATOMS: atom_id res chain seq x y z
N MET A 1 -7.53 -18.89 -35.40
CA MET A 1 -7.61 -18.92 -33.93
C MET A 1 -6.85 -17.71 -33.39
N PRO A 2 -7.51 -16.56 -33.17
CA PRO A 2 -6.87 -15.45 -32.47
C PRO A 2 -6.67 -15.88 -31.02
N ARG A 3 -5.43 -15.79 -30.52
CA ARG A 3 -5.14 -16.02 -29.11
C ARG A 3 -5.81 -14.92 -28.31
N ASP A 4 -6.58 -15.35 -27.32
CA ASP A 4 -7.08 -14.54 -26.23
C ASP A 4 -5.90 -13.83 -25.55
N SER A 5 -5.72 -12.56 -25.87
CA SER A 5 -4.73 -11.66 -25.29
C SER A 5 -5.25 -10.98 -24.03
N SER A 6 -6.52 -11.21 -23.65
CA SER A 6 -7.13 -10.59 -22.48
C SER A 6 -6.78 -11.34 -21.18
N GLU A 7 -6.64 -12.66 -21.23
CA GLU A 7 -6.31 -13.49 -20.06
C GLU A 7 -4.87 -13.31 -19.55
N ARG A 8 -3.92 -12.88 -20.41
CA ARG A 8 -2.52 -12.68 -20.00
C ARG A 8 -2.23 -11.31 -19.37
N SER A 9 -3.14 -10.35 -19.52
CA SER A 9 -2.81 -8.94 -19.25
C SER A 9 -3.42 -8.39 -17.96
N MET A 10 -4.46 -8.99 -17.38
CA MET A 10 -5.23 -8.36 -16.29
C MET A 10 -4.95 -8.95 -14.91
N GLY A 11 -4.80 -10.27 -14.77
CA GLY A 11 -4.21 -10.89 -13.56
C GLY A 11 -2.73 -10.54 -13.32
N SER A 12 -2.16 -9.75 -14.24
CA SER A 12 -0.80 -9.24 -14.21
C SER A 12 -0.67 -8.06 -13.25
N TYR A 13 -1.60 -7.09 -13.25
CA TYR A 13 -1.42 -5.83 -12.51
C TYR A 13 -1.55 -5.99 -11.00
N ALA A 14 -2.55 -6.74 -10.53
CA ALA A 14 -2.68 -7.04 -9.09
C ALA A 14 -1.48 -7.85 -8.58
N ARG A 15 -1.00 -8.82 -9.39
CA ARG A 15 0.23 -9.58 -9.08
C ARG A 15 1.48 -8.70 -9.04
N PHE A 16 1.62 -7.75 -9.96
CA PHE A 16 2.71 -6.78 -9.93
C PHE A 16 2.64 -5.90 -8.68
N ALA A 17 1.46 -5.38 -8.35
CA ALA A 17 1.26 -4.59 -7.14
C ALA A 17 1.51 -5.40 -5.86
N GLN A 18 1.19 -6.69 -5.85
CA GLN A 18 1.48 -7.59 -4.73
C GLN A 18 2.98 -7.90 -4.60
N ALA A 19 3.69 -8.11 -5.71
CA ALA A 19 5.15 -8.24 -5.69
C ALA A 19 5.80 -6.95 -5.18
N ASP A 20 5.33 -5.79 -5.65
CA ASP A 20 5.81 -4.49 -5.20
C ASP A 20 5.57 -4.23 -3.71
N LEU A 21 4.42 -4.65 -3.21
CA LEU A 21 4.09 -4.60 -1.79
C LEU A 21 5.11 -5.40 -0.95
N CYS A 22 5.42 -6.64 -1.35
CA CYS A 22 6.42 -7.45 -0.66
C CYS A 22 7.81 -6.83 -0.74
N ASP A 23 8.21 -6.33 -1.91
CA ASP A 23 9.51 -5.70 -2.13
C ASP A 23 9.68 -4.44 -1.28
N LEU A 24 8.63 -3.62 -1.15
CA LEU A 24 8.66 -2.41 -0.31
C LEU A 24 8.71 -2.74 1.18
N ALA A 25 7.98 -3.76 1.62
CA ALA A 25 8.01 -4.23 3.00
C ALA A 25 9.39 -4.81 3.36
N ALA A 26 10.00 -5.59 2.47
CA ALA A 26 11.37 -6.06 2.61
C ALA A 26 12.40 -4.92 2.58
N LEU A 27 12.17 -3.89 1.76
CA LEU A 27 13.03 -2.71 1.72
C LEU A 27 12.95 -1.89 3.01
N LEU A 28 11.78 -1.81 3.63
CA LEU A 28 11.63 -1.18 4.95
C LEU A 28 12.49 -1.92 5.99
N ASP A 29 12.38 -3.24 6.04
CA ASP A 29 13.12 -4.09 6.97
C ASP A 29 14.65 -4.03 6.77
N ALA A 30 15.09 -4.00 5.51
CA ALA A 30 16.51 -3.90 5.18
C ALA A 30 17.16 -2.58 5.62
N HIS A 31 16.38 -1.50 5.79
CA HIS A 31 16.89 -0.17 6.07
C HIS A 31 16.48 0.40 7.44
N PHE A 32 15.46 -0.16 8.08
CA PHE A 32 14.87 0.36 9.30
C PHE A 32 14.45 -0.76 10.24
N ASP A 33 14.43 -0.44 11.52
CA ASP A 33 13.85 -1.29 12.56
C ASP A 33 12.31 -1.24 12.46
N VAL A 34 11.70 -2.28 11.88
CA VAL A 34 10.25 -2.33 11.61
C VAL A 34 9.43 -2.24 12.90
N VAL A 35 9.94 -2.75 14.03
CA VAL A 35 9.24 -2.68 15.33
C VAL A 35 9.16 -1.23 15.79
N LYS A 36 10.27 -0.49 15.72
CA LYS A 36 10.30 0.95 16.04
C LYS A 36 9.46 1.77 15.08
N VAL A 37 9.47 1.44 13.79
CA VAL A 37 8.64 2.12 12.79
C VAL A 37 7.15 1.89 13.06
N ARG A 38 6.75 0.67 13.43
CA ARG A 38 5.37 0.35 13.81
C ARG A 38 4.94 1.09 15.08
N ARG A 39 5.80 1.15 16.11
CA ARG A 39 5.55 1.93 17.34
C ARG A 39 5.38 3.42 17.00
N LEU A 40 6.24 3.98 16.14
CA LEU A 40 6.13 5.35 15.66
C LEU A 40 4.80 5.58 14.91
N TRP A 41 4.46 4.69 13.98
CA TRP A 41 3.23 4.75 13.19
C TRP A 41 1.99 4.80 14.07
N ARG A 42 1.88 3.90 15.06
CA ARG A 42 0.75 3.83 16.00
C ARG A 42 0.58 5.09 16.86
N ARG A 43 1.65 5.88 17.05
CA ARG A 43 1.60 7.15 17.81
C ARG A 43 0.98 8.30 17.01
N HIS A 44 0.92 8.21 15.69
CA HIS A 44 0.35 9.26 14.85
C HIS A 44 -1.17 9.08 14.70
N ALA A 45 -1.92 10.16 14.92
CA ALA A 45 -3.34 10.18 14.61
C ALA A 45 -3.55 10.06 13.09
N ALA A 46 -4.60 9.34 12.67
CA ALA A 46 -4.94 9.13 11.26
C ALA A 46 -5.03 10.43 10.45
N ARG A 47 -5.55 11.53 11.03
CA ARG A 47 -5.59 12.85 10.36
C ARG A 47 -4.20 13.39 10.01
N ASN A 48 -3.22 13.18 10.89
CA ASN A 48 -1.85 13.65 10.65
C ASN A 48 -1.18 12.79 9.57
N LEU A 49 -1.45 11.49 9.58
CA LEU A 49 -1.01 10.56 8.53
C LEU A 49 -1.63 10.90 7.17
N ALA A 50 -2.89 11.32 7.13
CA ALA A 50 -3.56 11.77 5.91
C ALA A 50 -2.94 13.04 5.33
N GLY A 51 -2.67 14.05 6.17
CA GLY A 51 -1.96 15.25 5.75
C GLY A 51 -0.55 14.92 5.23
N PHE A 52 0.15 14.04 5.95
CA PHE A 52 1.48 13.59 5.56
C PHE A 52 1.49 12.81 4.23
N GLU A 53 0.51 11.92 3.99
CA GLU A 53 0.35 11.22 2.72
C GLU A 53 0.13 12.22 1.58
N ALA A 54 -0.74 13.21 1.78
CA ALA A 54 -1.02 14.25 0.78
C ALA A 54 0.24 15.07 0.43
N ASP A 55 1.01 15.47 1.44
CA ASP A 55 2.24 16.24 1.23
C ASP A 55 3.35 15.45 0.51
N ASN A 56 3.31 14.12 0.62
CA ASN A 56 4.34 13.21 0.08
C ASN A 56 3.84 12.32 -1.07
N SER A 57 2.63 12.56 -1.61
CA SER A 57 1.98 11.67 -2.57
C SER A 57 2.79 11.49 -3.86
N GLU A 58 3.42 12.56 -4.34
CA GLU A 58 4.29 12.53 -5.53
C GLU A 58 5.53 11.66 -5.28
N PHE A 59 6.10 11.70 -4.08
CA PHE A 59 7.24 10.86 -3.74
C PHE A 59 6.83 9.39 -3.64
N VAL A 60 5.69 9.10 -3.01
CA VAL A 60 5.12 7.75 -2.96
C VAL A 60 4.89 7.23 -4.38
N ALA A 61 4.29 8.03 -5.26
CA ALA A 61 4.08 7.67 -6.65
C ALA A 61 5.40 7.44 -7.42
N ASP A 62 6.44 8.27 -7.20
CA ASP A 62 7.77 8.04 -7.78
C ASP A 62 8.36 6.72 -7.29
N LEU A 63 8.25 6.41 -6.00
CA LEU A 63 8.75 5.16 -5.40
C LEU A 63 8.06 3.93 -6.00
N LEU A 64 6.73 3.98 -6.19
CA LEU A 64 5.97 2.89 -6.82
C LEU A 64 6.37 2.67 -8.29
N LYS A 65 6.66 3.75 -9.03
CA LYS A 65 7.12 3.67 -10.43
C LYS A 65 8.52 3.07 -10.59
N ARG A 66 9.35 3.06 -9.53
CA ARG A 66 10.71 2.50 -9.58
C ARG A 66 10.69 0.99 -9.56
N THR A 67 11.61 0.38 -10.32
CA THR A 67 11.84 -1.06 -10.25
C THR A 67 12.53 -1.44 -8.93
N PRO A 68 12.47 -2.72 -8.51
CA PRO A 68 13.10 -3.17 -7.27
C PRO A 68 14.60 -2.85 -7.20
N ALA A 69 15.32 -2.89 -8.33
CA ALA A 69 16.73 -2.52 -8.39
C ALA A 69 17.00 -1.00 -8.19
N GLN A 70 16.02 -0.15 -8.49
CA GLN A 70 16.14 1.31 -8.39
C GLN A 70 15.71 1.85 -7.02
N ARG A 71 14.75 1.18 -6.35
CA ARG A 71 14.18 1.63 -5.06
C ARG A 71 15.24 1.84 -3.96
N PRO A 72 16.26 0.99 -3.76
CA PRO A 72 17.26 1.20 -2.72
C PRO A 72 18.08 2.49 -2.89
N ALA A 73 18.34 2.92 -4.14
CA ALA A 73 19.04 4.17 -4.39
C ALA A 73 18.15 5.38 -4.03
N LEU A 74 16.87 5.29 -4.36
CA LEU A 74 15.88 6.32 -4.03
C LEU A 74 15.66 6.44 -2.52
N VAL A 75 15.56 5.31 -1.80
CA VAL A 75 15.44 5.29 -0.33
C VAL A 75 16.69 5.89 0.33
N ARG A 76 17.89 5.52 -0.13
CA ARG A 76 19.13 6.15 0.37
C ARG A 76 19.15 7.67 0.15
N ARG A 77 18.59 8.16 -0.96
CA ARG A 77 18.43 9.60 -1.20
C ARG A 77 17.42 10.21 -0.22
N LEU A 78 16.29 9.56 0.01
CA LEU A 78 15.27 10.01 0.95
C LEU A 78 15.82 10.13 2.38
N ILE A 79 16.57 9.13 2.84
CA ILE A 79 17.21 9.13 4.17
C ILE A 79 18.21 10.29 4.30
N LYS A 80 18.86 10.71 3.20
CA LYS A 80 19.77 11.87 3.23
C LYS A 80 19.04 13.21 3.26
N GLN A 81 17.82 13.26 2.74
CA GLN A 81 17.03 14.49 2.58
C GLN A 81 16.01 14.69 3.71
N SER A 82 15.77 13.67 4.52
CA SER A 82 14.76 13.66 5.59
C SER A 82 15.27 12.92 6.82
N THR A 83 14.52 12.94 7.93
CA THR A 83 14.89 12.12 9.09
C THR A 83 14.64 10.63 8.79
N PRO A 84 15.38 9.70 9.42
CA PRO A 84 15.14 8.26 9.25
C PRO A 84 13.68 7.86 9.55
N ALA A 85 13.09 8.48 10.58
CA ALA A 85 11.67 8.30 10.93
C ALA A 85 10.73 8.71 9.79
N THR A 86 10.96 9.87 9.18
CA THR A 86 10.18 10.37 8.04
C THR A 86 10.31 9.43 6.84
N ALA A 87 11.54 9.03 6.52
CA ALA A 87 11.81 8.12 5.41
C ALA A 87 11.10 6.77 5.59
N ALA A 88 11.12 6.22 6.80
CA ALA A 88 10.43 4.98 7.12
C ALA A 88 8.90 5.11 6.95
N VAL A 89 8.30 6.19 7.48
CA VAL A 89 6.85 6.43 7.36
C VAL A 89 6.43 6.56 5.88
N ILE A 90 7.23 7.21 5.04
CA ILE A 90 6.98 7.31 3.60
C ILE A 90 6.96 5.92 2.93
N ILE A 91 7.85 5.02 3.33
CA ILE A 91 7.86 3.65 2.78
C ILE A 91 6.62 2.88 3.25
N VAL A 92 6.19 3.04 4.51
CA VAL A 92 4.93 2.45 5.00
C VAL A 92 3.73 2.99 4.21
N MET A 93 3.71 4.28 3.89
CA MET A 93 2.69 4.87 3.01
C MET A 93 2.69 4.22 1.62
N ALA A 94 3.88 3.93 1.06
CA ALA A 94 3.97 3.23 -0.21
C ALA A 94 3.45 1.80 -0.15
N VAL A 95 3.68 1.08 0.96
CA VAL A 95 3.09 -0.25 1.20
C VAL A 95 1.56 -0.17 1.24
N LEU A 96 0.99 0.78 1.99
CA LEU A 96 -0.46 1.01 2.03
C LEU A 96 -1.04 1.42 0.68
N ALA A 97 -0.31 2.25 -0.08
CA ALA A 97 -0.71 2.65 -1.42
C ALA A 97 -0.76 1.44 -2.38
N CYS A 98 0.15 0.47 -2.26
CA CYS A 98 0.08 -0.80 -2.99
C CYS A 98 -1.16 -1.61 -2.60
N GLN A 99 -1.47 -1.75 -1.31
CA GLN A 99 -2.69 -2.46 -0.86
C GLN A 99 -3.95 -1.80 -1.44
N ARG A 100 -4.07 -0.48 -1.30
CA ARG A 100 -5.18 0.30 -1.86
C ARG A 100 -5.28 0.13 -3.38
N ALA A 101 -4.14 0.07 -4.08
CA ALA A 101 -4.10 -0.15 -5.53
C ALA A 101 -4.56 -1.56 -5.91
N ILE A 102 -4.15 -2.60 -5.17
CA ILE A 102 -4.58 -3.99 -5.38
C ILE A 102 -6.10 -4.07 -5.30
N GLU A 103 -6.70 -3.61 -4.21
CA GLU A 103 -8.16 -3.63 -4.03
C GLU A 103 -8.90 -2.82 -5.10
N THR A 104 -8.33 -1.66 -5.48
CA THR A 104 -8.91 -0.83 -6.55
C THR A 104 -8.86 -1.54 -7.91
N ILE A 105 -7.78 -2.25 -8.22
CA ILE A 105 -7.63 -3.03 -9.45
C ILE A 105 -8.60 -4.20 -9.45
N GLU A 106 -8.70 -4.95 -8.35
CA GLU A 106 -9.64 -6.06 -8.21
C GLU A 106 -11.08 -5.60 -8.34
N LEU A 107 -11.42 -4.46 -7.73
CA LEU A 107 -12.74 -3.86 -7.88
C LEU A 107 -13.01 -3.42 -9.31
N ARG A 108 -12.06 -2.78 -9.98
CA ARG A 108 -12.20 -2.43 -11.41
C ARG A 108 -12.48 -3.67 -12.24
N ASP A 109 -11.74 -4.75 -11.99
CA ASP A 109 -11.85 -5.99 -12.77
C ASP A 109 -13.20 -6.68 -12.52
N ALA A 110 -13.69 -6.70 -11.28
CA ALA A 110 -15.02 -7.19 -10.94
C ALA A 110 -16.16 -6.41 -11.62
N TYR A 111 -15.94 -5.13 -11.96
CA TYR A 111 -16.91 -4.26 -12.62
C TYR A 111 -16.59 -3.98 -14.10
N ALA A 112 -15.60 -4.66 -14.70
CA ALA A 112 -15.15 -4.39 -16.06
C ALA A 112 -16.29 -4.45 -17.10
N GLY A 113 -17.22 -5.39 -16.95
CA GLY A 113 -18.39 -5.53 -17.82
C GLY A 113 -19.42 -4.40 -17.69
N VAL A 114 -19.48 -3.73 -16.53
CA VAL A 114 -20.35 -2.56 -16.30
C VAL A 114 -19.70 -1.28 -16.81
N LEU A 115 -18.38 -1.17 -16.67
CA LEU A 115 -17.59 -0.01 -17.06
C LEU A 115 -17.29 0.02 -18.57
N SER A 116 -17.46 -1.11 -19.26
CA SER A 116 -17.28 -1.21 -20.70
C SER A 116 -18.50 -0.65 -21.46
N PRO A 117 -18.28 0.09 -22.57
CA PRO A 117 -19.37 0.53 -23.44
C PRO A 117 -20.14 -0.67 -24.03
N GLY A 118 -21.45 -0.50 -24.28
CA GLY A 118 -22.28 -1.49 -24.98
C GLY A 118 -23.38 -2.15 -24.15
N GLY A 119 -23.49 -1.83 -22.86
CA GLY A 119 -24.58 -2.28 -21.99
C GLY A 119 -25.87 -1.46 -22.10
N SER A 120 -26.95 -1.95 -21.49
CA SER A 120 -28.18 -1.17 -21.31
C SER A 120 -27.92 0.04 -20.41
N ASN A 121 -28.32 1.24 -20.83
CA ASN A 121 -28.12 2.48 -20.06
C ASN A 121 -28.58 2.37 -18.60
N ARG A 122 -29.72 1.71 -18.34
CA ARG A 122 -30.23 1.51 -16.97
C ARG A 122 -29.34 0.56 -16.16
N GLY A 123 -28.83 -0.49 -16.80
CA GLY A 123 -27.89 -1.44 -16.19
C GLY A 123 -26.56 -0.78 -15.86
N THR A 124 -26.03 0.04 -16.79
CA THR A 124 -24.79 0.81 -16.58
C THR A 124 -24.93 1.79 -15.42
N VAL A 125 -26.02 2.56 -15.33
CA VAL A 125 -26.26 3.49 -14.21
C VAL A 125 -26.32 2.75 -12.86
N ALA A 126 -27.06 1.64 -12.78
CA ALA A 126 -27.14 0.84 -11.56
C ALA A 126 -25.79 0.23 -11.16
N GLY A 127 -25.02 -0.23 -12.14
CA GLY A 127 -23.69 -0.78 -11.92
C GLY A 127 -22.67 0.27 -11.48
N LEU A 128 -22.70 1.47 -12.06
CA LEU A 128 -21.87 2.61 -11.62
C LEU A 128 -22.19 3.01 -10.18
N TYR A 129 -23.47 3.03 -9.80
CA TYR A 129 -23.85 3.27 -8.40
C TYR A 129 -23.21 2.24 -7.45
N ARG A 130 -23.28 0.95 -7.77
CA ARG A 130 -22.64 -0.11 -6.96
C ARG A 130 -21.12 0.03 -6.92
N PHE A 131 -20.49 0.35 -8.05
CA PHE A 131 -19.05 0.59 -8.14
C PHE A 131 -18.61 1.75 -7.23
N THR A 132 -19.31 2.89 -7.28
CA THR A 132 -18.98 4.05 -6.40
C THR A 132 -19.15 3.74 -4.91
N ARG A 133 -20.16 2.93 -4.55
CA ARG A 133 -20.35 2.44 -3.16
C ARG A 133 -19.21 1.54 -2.71
N ALA A 134 -18.74 0.65 -3.59
CA ALA A 134 -17.61 -0.22 -3.29
C ALA A 134 -16.29 0.56 -3.19
N MET A 135 -16.04 1.53 -4.07
CA MET A 135 -14.89 2.44 -3.98
C MET A 135 -14.90 3.21 -2.65
N ALA A 136 -16.06 3.69 -2.20
CA ALA A 136 -16.19 4.38 -0.92
C ALA A 136 -15.92 3.46 0.28
N ALA A 137 -16.23 2.17 0.17
CA ALA A 137 -15.90 1.19 1.21
C ALA A 137 -14.39 0.99 1.33
N ILE A 138 -13.68 0.83 0.20
CA ILE A 138 -12.21 0.79 0.17
C ILE A 138 -11.64 2.07 0.80
N GLN A 139 -12.12 3.26 0.41
CA GLN A 139 -11.65 4.51 1.00
C GLN A 139 -11.86 4.60 2.52
N ALA A 140 -12.99 4.10 3.03
CA ALA A 140 -13.27 4.07 4.46
C ALA A 140 -12.34 3.11 5.22
N GLU A 141 -11.99 1.98 4.63
CA GLU A 141 -11.08 1.00 5.22
C GLU A 141 -9.67 1.59 5.41
N PHE A 142 -9.16 2.32 4.40
CA PHE A 142 -7.85 2.96 4.50
C PHE A 142 -7.85 4.31 5.25
N ALA A 143 -9.01 4.85 5.61
CA ALA A 143 -9.12 6.15 6.29
C ALA A 143 -8.51 6.15 7.70
N GLU A 144 -8.44 4.98 8.34
CA GLU A 144 -7.87 4.84 9.69
C GLU A 144 -6.34 4.69 9.68
N TYR A 145 -5.70 4.57 8.51
CA TYR A 145 -4.25 4.37 8.39
C TYR A 145 -3.74 3.26 9.30
N ARG A 146 -4.44 2.12 9.34
CA ARG A 146 -4.00 0.97 10.14
C ARG A 146 -2.66 0.47 9.63
N TRP A 147 -1.84 -0.06 10.53
CA TRP A 147 -0.59 -0.70 10.15
C TRP A 147 -0.89 -1.87 9.18
N PRO A 148 -0.15 -2.01 8.05
CA PRO A 148 -0.47 -3.00 7.03
C PRO A 148 0.05 -4.39 7.43
N HIS A 149 -0.58 -5.00 8.44
CA HIS A 149 -0.14 -6.28 9.05
C HIS A 149 0.03 -7.38 8.01
N ASP A 150 -0.94 -7.53 7.11
CA ASP A 150 -0.93 -8.58 6.09
C ASP A 150 0.31 -8.50 5.19
N ALA A 151 0.75 -7.29 4.85
CA ALA A 151 1.94 -7.08 4.03
C ALA A 151 3.22 -7.58 4.73
N PHE A 152 3.33 -7.35 6.03
CA PHE A 152 4.48 -7.82 6.83
C PHE A 152 4.37 -9.30 7.23
N GLN A 153 3.16 -9.84 7.36
CA GLN A 153 2.93 -11.28 7.58
C GLN A 153 3.38 -12.11 6.37
N ILE A 154 3.06 -11.66 5.14
CA ILE A 154 3.40 -12.38 3.90
C ILE A 154 4.91 -12.64 3.78
N ILE A 155 5.75 -11.73 4.25
CA ILE A 155 7.21 -11.84 4.17
C ILE A 155 7.84 -12.41 5.46
N GLY A 156 7.04 -12.90 6.40
CA GLY A 156 7.52 -13.50 7.65
C GLY A 156 8.09 -12.50 8.65
N LEU A 157 7.77 -11.20 8.50
CA LEU A 157 8.21 -10.13 9.41
C LEU A 157 7.18 -9.81 10.49
N ALA A 158 6.05 -10.52 10.53
CA ALA A 158 5.20 -10.59 11.70
C ALA A 158 5.89 -11.44 12.77
N SER A 159 7.02 -10.98 13.30
CA SER A 159 7.69 -11.69 14.38
C SER A 159 7.14 -11.22 15.72
N ASP A 160 6.89 -12.21 16.56
CA ASP A 160 6.44 -12.19 17.96
C ASP A 160 7.38 -11.44 18.92
N LYS A 161 8.15 -10.46 18.43
CA LYS A 161 9.04 -9.59 19.20
C LYS A 161 8.30 -8.46 19.93
N GLU A 162 6.97 -8.52 20.02
CA GLU A 162 6.18 -7.56 20.80
C GLU A 162 6.35 -7.76 22.33
N ASP A 163 6.77 -8.95 22.78
CA ASP A 163 6.70 -9.30 24.21
C ASP A 163 8.02 -9.15 25.00
N GLU A 164 9.16 -8.87 24.37
CA GLU A 164 10.46 -8.86 25.07
C GLU A 164 11.04 -7.47 25.38
N GLU A 165 10.59 -6.39 24.74
CA GLU A 165 11.19 -5.05 24.92
C GLU A 165 10.44 -4.12 25.89
N ASP A 166 9.26 -4.50 26.36
CA ASP A 166 8.48 -3.65 27.29
C ASP A 166 8.87 -3.89 28.77
N GLU A 167 9.81 -4.80 29.06
CA GLU A 167 10.29 -5.09 30.44
C GLU A 167 11.57 -4.34 30.86
N GLU A 168 12.30 -3.67 29.95
CA GLU A 168 13.61 -3.07 30.27
C GLU A 168 13.58 -1.57 30.63
N ASP A 169 12.48 -0.84 30.43
CA ASP A 169 12.41 0.62 30.61
C ASP A 169 11.87 1.09 31.98
N GLU A 170 11.67 0.21 32.98
CA GLU A 170 11.18 0.57 34.32
C GLU A 170 12.24 0.54 35.46
N GLN A 171 13.54 0.56 35.14
CA GLN A 171 14.59 0.70 36.15
C GLN A 171 15.58 1.80 35.79
N ASP A 172 15.26 3.05 36.17
CA ASP A 172 16.21 4.09 36.61
C ASP A 172 15.51 5.21 37.40
#